data_AF-A0AAN4YCC2-F1
#
_entry.id   AF-A0AAN4YCC2-F1
#
_cell.length_a   1.000
_cell.length_b   1.000
_cell.length_c   1.000
_cell.angle_alpha   90.00
_cell.angle_beta   90.00
_cell.angle_gamma   90.00
#
_symmetry.space_group_name_H-M   'P 1'
#
loop_
_entity.id
_entity.type
_entity.pdbx_description
1 polymer ?
#
loop_
_entity_poly.entity_id
_entity_poly.type
_entity_poly.pdbx_seq_one_letter_code
_entity_poly.pdbx_strand_id
1 'polypeptide(L)'
;MMDIRKLDAQNWLTIDKNYMAEHQVRSQLLQQEKQKVLQCLPESYEACLEALEEVVDFLCQRFPDKFEHKRSGDESTVHNKVTGETFVFGGQNKQVDPLEIAVRLTMEDLSILMKNEDDEYYLLVLKRPSLAYFQGNDS
;
A
#
# COMPACT_ATOMS: atom_id res chain seq x y z
N MET A 1 -14.79 16.63 -9.42
CA MET A 1 -14.22 17.46 -8.33
C MET A 1 -13.44 16.50 -7.43
N MET A 2 -12.11 16.59 -7.39
CA MET A 2 -11.32 15.89 -6.37
C MET A 2 -11.29 16.79 -5.14
N ASP A 3 -11.97 16.36 -4.07
CA ASP A 3 -12.01 17.05 -2.78
C ASP A 3 -10.85 16.52 -1.93
N ILE A 4 -9.79 17.32 -1.78
CA ILE A 4 -8.63 16.97 -0.97
C ILE A 4 -8.97 17.26 0.49
N ARG A 5 -9.31 16.21 1.24
CA ARG A 5 -9.62 16.31 2.68
C ARG A 5 -8.39 15.92 3.50
N LYS A 6 -8.25 16.52 4.68
CA LYS A 6 -7.25 16.05 5.66
C LYS A 6 -7.52 14.58 5.99
N LEU A 7 -6.43 13.81 6.09
CA LEU A 7 -6.49 12.40 6.46
C LEU A 7 -7.24 12.25 7.79
N ASP A 8 -8.30 11.45 7.81
CA ASP A 8 -8.99 11.11 9.05
C ASP A 8 -8.14 10.13 9.84
N ALA A 9 -7.38 10.66 10.79
CA ALA A 9 -6.46 9.88 11.63
C ALA A 9 -7.15 8.78 12.44
N GLN A 10 -8.49 8.74 12.55
CA GLN A 10 -9.20 7.71 13.30
C GLN A 10 -9.76 6.58 12.42
N ASN A 11 -10.05 6.83 11.14
CA ASN A 11 -10.74 5.86 10.26
C ASN A 11 -10.29 5.94 8.79
N TRP A 12 -8.99 6.05 8.53
CA TRP A 12 -8.48 6.06 7.16
C TRP A 12 -8.19 4.68 6.58
N LEU A 13 -8.00 3.64 7.42
CA LEU A 13 -7.82 2.25 6.98
C LEU A 13 -8.81 1.31 7.66
N THR A 14 -9.47 0.48 6.86
CA THR A 14 -10.49 -0.47 7.30
C THR A 14 -10.02 -1.89 7.03
N ILE A 15 -10.36 -2.82 7.92
CA ILE A 15 -10.17 -4.26 7.71
C ILE A 15 -11.48 -4.94 8.05
N ASP A 16 -12.11 -5.55 7.04
CA ASP A 16 -13.37 -6.26 7.19
C ASP A 16 -13.23 -7.76 6.85
N LYS A 17 -14.37 -8.44 6.73
CA LYS A 17 -14.42 -9.88 6.40
C LYS A 17 -13.98 -10.20 4.96
N ASN A 18 -13.99 -9.22 4.05
CA ASN A 18 -13.60 -9.38 2.66
C ASN A 18 -12.10 -9.16 2.44
N TYR A 19 -11.37 -8.71 3.47
CA TYR A 19 -9.93 -8.44 3.41
C TYR A 19 -9.13 -9.52 2.67
N MET A 20 -9.33 -10.80 3.01
CA MET A 20 -8.61 -11.90 2.37
C MET A 20 -8.93 -12.03 0.87
N ALA A 21 -10.20 -11.88 0.50
CA ALA A 21 -10.63 -11.99 -0.89
C ALA A 21 -10.07 -10.83 -1.72
N GLU A 22 -10.13 -9.61 -1.19
CA GLU A 22 -9.54 -8.42 -1.83
C GLU A 22 -8.02 -8.55 -1.93
N HIS A 23 -7.37 -9.01 -0.87
CA HIS A 23 -5.94 -9.25 -0.86
C HIS A 23 -5.51 -10.26 -1.95
N GLN A 24 -6.26 -11.36 -2.13
CA GLN A 24 -5.97 -12.34 -3.18
C GLN A 24 -6.08 -11.75 -4.59
N VAL A 25 -7.17 -11.01 -4.86
CA VAL A 25 -7.37 -10.34 -6.15
C VAL A 25 -6.25 -9.34 -6.41
N ARG A 26 -5.89 -8.54 -5.41
CA ARG A 26 -4.82 -7.55 -5.52
C ARG A 26 -3.45 -8.20 -5.73
N SER A 27 -3.15 -9.28 -5.03
CA SER A 27 -1.91 -10.05 -5.21
C SER A 27 -1.81 -10.63 -6.63
N GLN A 28 -2.91 -11.11 -7.21
CA GLN A 28 -2.94 -11.56 -8.61
C GLN A 28 -2.70 -10.40 -9.57
N LEU A 29 -3.34 -9.24 -9.34
CA LEU A 29 -3.16 -8.05 -10.17
C LEU A 29 -1.74 -7.49 -10.11
N LEU A 30 -1.13 -7.46 -8.93
CA LEU A 30 0.28 -7.08 -8.77
C LEU A 30 1.21 -8.06 -9.49
N GLN A 31 0.86 -9.34 -9.56
CA GLN A 31 1.66 -10.33 -10.30
C GLN A 31 1.51 -10.19 -11.83
N GLN A 32 0.30 -9.91 -12.31
CA GLN A 32 -0.01 -9.86 -13.75
C GLN A 32 0.30 -8.50 -14.38
N GLU A 33 0.03 -7.42 -13.66
CA GLU A 33 -0.06 -6.06 -14.21
C GLU A 33 0.69 -5.04 -13.33
N LYS A 34 1.77 -5.45 -12.65
CA LYS A 34 2.52 -4.61 -11.67
C LYS A 34 2.72 -3.18 -12.14
N GLN A 35 3.18 -2.97 -13.37
CA GLN A 35 3.48 -1.64 -13.92
C GLN A 35 2.24 -0.78 -14.20
N LYS A 36 1.07 -1.39 -14.41
CA LYS A 36 -0.19 -0.66 -14.60
C LYS A 36 -0.82 -0.30 -13.26
N VAL A 37 -0.68 -1.17 -12.26
CA VAL A 37 -1.27 -0.92 -10.94
C VAL A 37 -0.34 -0.03 -10.13
N LEU A 38 0.96 -0.31 -10.09
CA LEU A 38 1.98 0.39 -9.32
C LEU A 38 2.82 1.30 -10.21
N GLN A 39 2.69 2.60 -9.99
CA GLN A 39 3.51 3.62 -10.62
C GLN A 39 4.20 4.40 -9.49
N CYS A 40 5.51 4.16 -9.34
CA CYS A 40 6.38 4.90 -8.44
C CYS A 40 7.55 5.48 -9.24
N LEU A 41 7.92 6.71 -8.95
CA LEU A 41 9.17 7.28 -9.43
C LEU A 41 10.32 6.81 -8.53
N PRO A 42 11.53 6.54 -9.05
CA PRO A 42 12.65 6.11 -8.20
C PRO A 42 13.00 7.15 -7.12
N GLU A 43 12.79 8.44 -7.40
CA GLU A 43 12.96 9.55 -6.46
C GLU A 43 11.92 9.56 -5.34
N SER A 44 10.80 8.84 -5.52
CA SER A 44 9.71 8.76 -4.55
C SER A 44 9.88 7.68 -3.48
N TYR A 45 10.98 6.92 -3.53
CA TYR A 45 11.20 5.77 -2.65
C TYR A 45 11.12 6.16 -1.16
N GLU A 46 11.79 7.24 -0.76
CA GLU A 46 11.81 7.69 0.64
C GLU A 46 10.42 8.14 1.11
N ALA A 47 9.68 8.87 0.28
CA ALA A 47 8.30 9.26 0.61
C ALA A 47 7.35 8.05 0.69
N CYS A 48 7.56 7.04 -0.17
CA CYS A 48 6.82 5.79 -0.09
C CYS A 48 7.15 4.99 1.16
N LEU A 49 8.41 5.04 1.62
CA LEU A 49 8.86 4.38 2.83
C LEU A 49 8.24 5.03 4.07
N GLU A 50 8.25 6.37 4.16
CA GLU A 50 7.60 7.12 5.23
C GLU A 50 6.08 6.83 5.27
N ALA A 51 5.43 6.85 4.11
CA ALA A 51 4.01 6.52 4.02
C ALA A 51 3.71 5.07 4.45
N LEU A 52 4.60 4.11 4.12
CA LEU A 52 4.47 2.73 4.57
C LEU A 52 4.61 2.63 6.10
N GLU A 53 5.56 3.34 6.71
CA GLU A 53 5.74 3.36 8.16
C GLU A 53 4.46 3.83 8.87
N GLU A 54 3.87 4.93 8.41
CA GLU A 54 2.60 5.45 8.93
C GLU A 54 1.43 4.46 8.78
N VAL A 55 1.34 3.77 7.63
CA VAL A 55 0.34 2.72 7.40
C VAL A 55 0.52 1.56 8.38
N VAL A 56 1.76 1.07 8.55
CA VAL A 56 2.07 -0.06 9.42
C VAL A 56 1.78 0.30 10.88
N ASP A 57 2.20 1.48 11.33
CA ASP A 57 1.96 1.93 12.69
C ASP A 57 0.46 2.11 12.98
N PHE A 58 -0.31 2.67 12.04
CA PHE A 58 -1.76 2.73 12.18
C PHE A 58 -2.41 1.35 12.26
N LEU A 59 -2.04 0.42 11.37
CA LEU A 59 -2.60 -0.93 11.35
C LEU A 59 -2.28 -1.69 12.63
N CYS A 60 -1.05 -1.58 13.14
CA CYS A 60 -0.64 -2.20 14.40
C CYS A 60 -1.31 -1.56 15.62
N GLN A 61 -1.54 -0.24 15.62
CA GLN A 61 -2.26 0.42 16.69
C GLN A 61 -3.75 0.08 16.70
N ARG A 62 -4.38 0.01 15.51
CA ARG A 62 -5.82 -0.19 15.35
C ARG A 62 -6.24 -1.66 15.40
N PHE A 63 -5.39 -2.56 14.91
CA PHE A 63 -5.63 -3.99 14.78
C PHE A 63 -4.41 -4.82 15.27
N PRO A 64 -4.00 -4.68 16.54
CA PRO A 64 -2.80 -5.35 17.08
C PRO A 64 -2.88 -6.90 17.04
N ASP A 65 -4.08 -7.44 17.05
CA ASP A 65 -4.37 -8.87 16.91
C ASP A 65 -4.24 -9.39 15.48
N LYS A 66 -4.19 -8.50 14.48
CA LYS A 66 -4.05 -8.82 13.05
C LYS A 66 -2.67 -8.48 12.47
N PHE A 67 -2.01 -7.45 12.98
CA PHE A 67 -0.72 -6.99 12.47
C PHE A 67 0.31 -6.89 13.57
N GLU A 68 1.55 -7.26 13.26
CA GLU A 68 2.68 -7.16 14.18
C GLU A 68 3.86 -6.49 13.49
N HIS A 69 4.30 -5.37 14.05
CA HIS A 69 5.45 -4.61 13.57
C HIS A 69 6.64 -4.87 14.49
N LYS A 70 7.80 -5.20 13.90
CA LYS A 70 9.09 -5.36 14.58
C LYS A 70 10.13 -4.49 13.89
N ARG A 71 10.81 -3.66 14.67
CA ARG A 71 11.94 -2.85 14.21
C ARG A 71 13.25 -3.43 14.71
N SER A 72 14.20 -3.62 13.82
CA SER A 72 15.54 -4.15 14.09
C SER A 72 16.58 -3.24 13.43
N GLY A 73 17.02 -2.22 14.17
CA GLY A 73 17.92 -1.19 13.64
C GLY A 73 17.22 -0.34 12.57
N ASP A 74 17.80 -0.31 11.37
CA ASP A 74 17.28 0.42 10.20
C ASP A 74 16.25 -0.40 9.40
N GLU A 75 16.05 -1.67 9.76
CA GLU A 75 15.08 -2.55 9.10
C GLU A 75 13.81 -2.69 9.93
N SER A 76 12.67 -2.65 9.25
CA SER A 76 11.34 -2.83 9.80
C SER A 76 10.68 -4.05 9.17
N THR A 77 9.99 -4.84 9.98
CA THR A 77 9.31 -6.06 9.56
C THR A 77 7.87 -6.00 10.00
N VAL A 78 6.94 -6.13 9.06
CA VAL A 78 5.51 -6.22 9.32
C VAL A 78 5.01 -7.63 9.00
N HIS A 79 4.39 -8.25 10.00
CA HIS A 79 3.74 -9.54 9.87
C HIS A 79 2.23 -9.37 9.82
N ASN A 80 1.62 -9.78 8.72
CA ASN A 80 0.18 -9.82 8.54
C ASN A 80 -0.33 -11.18 9.00
N LYS A 81 -0.89 -11.26 10.21
CA LYS A 81 -1.42 -12.51 10.77
C LYS A 81 -2.67 -13.00 10.04
N VAL A 82 -3.34 -12.13 9.28
CA VAL A 82 -4.53 -12.48 8.52
C VAL A 82 -4.14 -13.26 7.27
N THR A 83 -3.15 -12.81 6.51
CA THR A 83 -2.67 -13.50 5.29
C THR A 83 -1.55 -14.51 5.57
N GLY A 84 -0.84 -14.37 6.70
CA GLY A 84 0.35 -15.13 7.03
C GLY A 84 1.64 -14.58 6.41
N GLU A 85 1.56 -13.50 5.64
CA GLU A 85 2.72 -12.91 4.97
C GLU A 85 3.57 -12.06 5.91
N THR A 86 4.86 -11.98 5.60
CA THR A 86 5.81 -11.12 6.31
C THR A 86 6.57 -10.30 5.31
N PHE A 87 6.55 -8.98 5.48
CA PHE A 87 7.26 -8.04 4.63
C PHE A 87 8.35 -7.34 5.43
N VAL A 88 9.52 -7.22 4.83
CA VAL A 88 10.65 -6.47 5.37
C VAL A 88 10.84 -5.23 4.52
N PHE A 89 11.00 -4.08 5.16
CA PHE A 89 11.17 -2.78 4.51
C PHE A 89 12.14 -1.90 5.31
N GLY A 90 12.67 -0.87 4.67
CA GLY A 90 13.70 -0.01 5.27
C GLY A 90 15.10 -0.61 5.16
N GLY A 91 16.09 0.16 5.62
CA GLY A 91 17.50 -0.21 5.58
C GLY A 91 18.03 -0.41 4.15
N GLN A 92 18.91 -1.39 3.97
CA GLN A 92 19.47 -1.74 2.65
C GLN A 92 18.57 -2.69 1.86
N ASN A 93 17.48 -3.18 2.46
CA ASN A 93 16.60 -4.15 1.84
C ASN A 93 15.56 -3.46 0.95
N LYS A 94 15.73 -3.62 -0.37
CA LYS A 94 14.83 -3.10 -1.41
C LYS A 94 14.16 -4.22 -2.21
N GLN A 95 13.90 -5.38 -1.58
CA GLN A 95 13.30 -6.53 -2.27
C GLN A 95 11.89 -6.25 -2.79
N VAL A 96 11.09 -5.51 -2.03
CA VAL A 96 9.71 -5.14 -2.39
C VAL A 96 9.54 -3.64 -2.23
N ASP A 97 8.91 -3.01 -3.22
CA ASP A 97 8.65 -1.57 -3.19
C ASP A 97 7.79 -1.22 -1.96
N PRO A 98 8.14 -0.19 -1.17
CA PRO A 98 7.38 0.16 0.04
C PRO A 98 5.89 0.41 -0.22
N LEU A 99 5.58 1.03 -1.37
CA LEU A 99 4.21 1.27 -1.79
C LEU A 99 3.46 -0.03 -2.13
N GLU A 100 4.15 -1.05 -2.66
CA GLU A 100 3.55 -2.36 -2.89
C GLU A 100 3.16 -3.03 -1.57
N ILE A 101 4.04 -2.95 -0.56
CA ILE A 101 3.76 -3.48 0.77
C ILE A 101 2.56 -2.76 1.37
N ALA A 102 2.52 -1.42 1.31
CA ALA A 102 1.42 -0.64 1.87
C ALA A 102 0.06 -1.02 1.23
N VAL A 103 0.03 -1.24 -0.07
CA VAL A 103 -1.18 -1.62 -0.81
C VAL A 103 -1.58 -3.09 -0.59
N ARG A 104 -0.62 -3.98 -0.34
CA ARG A 104 -0.92 -5.37 0.09
C ARG A 104 -1.52 -5.44 1.49
N LEU A 105 -1.12 -4.53 2.38
CA LEU A 105 -1.59 -4.49 3.77
C LEU A 105 -2.96 -3.83 3.93
N THR A 106 -3.31 -2.88 3.07
CA THR A 106 -4.54 -2.07 3.16
C THR A 106 -5.62 -2.57 2.19
N MET A 107 -6.89 -2.21 2.38
CA MET A 107 -7.96 -2.50 1.39
C MET A 107 -8.16 -1.32 0.42
N GLU A 108 -7.83 -0.13 0.90
CA GLU A 108 -7.97 1.14 0.23
C GLU A 108 -6.98 1.30 -0.93
N ASP A 109 -7.30 2.24 -1.82
CA ASP A 109 -6.38 2.66 -2.87
C ASP A 109 -5.52 3.80 -2.31
N LEU A 110 -4.20 3.60 -2.28
CA LEU A 110 -3.27 4.60 -1.74
C LEU A 110 -2.79 5.52 -2.87
N SER A 111 -2.70 6.81 -2.55
CA SER A 111 -2.05 7.78 -3.42
C SER A 111 -1.15 8.70 -2.62
N ILE A 112 0.12 8.76 -3.02
CA ILE A 112 1.12 9.61 -2.38
C ILE A 112 1.31 10.84 -3.25
N LEU A 113 1.11 12.01 -2.66
CA LEU A 113 1.38 13.29 -3.29
C LEU A 113 2.70 13.83 -2.76
N MET A 114 3.66 14.00 -3.65
CA MET A 114 4.94 14.64 -3.32
C MET A 114 4.99 16.04 -3.91
N LYS A 115 5.57 16.96 -3.15
CA LYS A 115 5.83 18.33 -3.59
C LYS A 115 7.29 18.45 -4.04
N ASN A 116 7.49 18.86 -5.29
CA ASN A 116 8.80 19.24 -5.83
C ASN A 116 9.26 20.61 -5.27
N GLU A 117 10.56 20.90 -5.34
CA GLU A 117 11.17 22.23 -5.17
C GLU A 117 10.50 23.31 -6.05
N ASP A 118 9.93 22.93 -7.21
CA ASP A 118 9.14 23.83 -8.08
C ASP A 118 7.66 23.97 -7.69
N ASP A 119 7.23 23.46 -6.54
CA ASP A 119 5.83 23.49 -6.08
C ASP A 119 4.85 22.64 -6.93
N GLU A 120 5.36 21.71 -7.73
CA GLU A 120 4.54 20.77 -8.52
C GLU A 120 4.18 19.50 -7.72
N TYR A 121 2.93 19.04 -7.89
CA TYR A 121 2.39 17.85 -7.24
C TYR A 121 2.54 16.63 -8.15
N TYR A 122 3.32 15.64 -7.71
CA TYR A 122 3.32 14.33 -8.35
C TYR A 122 2.36 13.42 -7.61
N LEU A 123 1.37 12.90 -8.34
CA LEU A 123 0.38 11.96 -7.82
C LEU A 123 0.79 10.54 -8.21
N LEU A 124 1.22 9.75 -7.23
CA LEU A 124 1.31 8.30 -7.40
C LEU A 124 -0.07 7.74 -7.11
N VAL A 125 -0.73 7.10 -8.09
CA VAL A 125 -2.02 6.44 -7.88
C VAL A 125 -1.87 4.95 -8.11
N LEU A 126 -2.16 4.16 -7.09
CA LEU A 126 -2.50 2.75 -7.28
C LEU A 126 -4.02 2.64 -7.39
N LYS A 127 -4.52 2.52 -8.63
CA LYS A 127 -5.95 2.27 -8.87
C LYS A 127 -6.22 0.77 -8.81
N ARG A 128 -7.20 0.36 -8.00
CA ARG A 128 -8.01 -0.82 -8.27
C ARG A 128 -8.42 -0.82 -9.75
N PRO A 129 -8.08 -1.85 -10.55
CA PRO A 129 -8.75 -2.03 -11.82
C PRO A 129 -10.23 -2.28 -11.50
N SER A 130 -11.10 -1.51 -12.12
CA SER A 130 -12.54 -1.75 -12.04
C SER A 130 -12.80 -3.21 -12.44
N LEU A 131 -13.51 -3.97 -11.59
CA LEU A 131 -13.99 -5.32 -11.88
C LEU A 131 -14.75 -5.42 -13.22
N ALA A 132 -15.14 -4.29 -13.83
CA ALA A 132 -15.71 -4.22 -15.17
C ALA A 132 -14.74 -4.63 -16.30
N TYR A 133 -13.43 -4.78 -16.05
CA TYR A 133 -12.47 -5.16 -17.09
C TYR A 133 -12.19 -6.67 -17.22
N PHE A 134 -12.73 -7.51 -16.33
CA PHE A 134 -12.56 -8.97 -16.40
C PHE A 134 -13.76 -9.73 -16.99
N GLN A 135 -14.76 -9.02 -17.52
CA GLN A 135 -15.78 -9.60 -18.40
C GLN A 135 -15.66 -8.99 -19.79
N GLY A 136 -14.92 -9.66 -20.67
CA GLY A 136 -14.98 -9.38 -22.10
C GLY A 136 -13.64 -9.51 -22.81
N ASN A 137 -13.16 -10.74 -22.98
CA ASN A 137 -12.67 -11.19 -24.28
C ASN A 137 -12.56 -12.72 -24.32
N ASP A 138 -13.70 -13.38 -24.40
CA ASP A 138 -13.80 -14.76 -24.92
C ASP A 138 -14.76 -14.69 -26.11
N SER A 139 -14.18 -14.53 -27.31
CA SER A 139 -14.83 -14.68 -28.63
C SER A 139 -13.74 -14.81 -29.69
#